data_AF-A0A426YQY1-F1
#
_entry.id   AF-A0A426YQY1-F1
#
_cell.length_a   1.000
_cell.length_b   1.000
_cell.length_c   1.000
_cell.angle_alpha   90.00
_cell.angle_beta   90.00
_cell.angle_gamma   90.00
#
_symmetry.space_group_name_H-M   'P 1'
#
loop_
_entity.id
_entity.type
_entity.pdbx_description
1 polymer ?
#
loop_
_entity_poly.entity_id
_entity_poly.type
_entity_poly.pdbx_seq_one_letter_code
_entity_poly.pdbx_strand_id
1 'polypeptide(L)'
;MDVPQSDCGFVKESELLFHCNQCDKELVRKIAQLLLPGLATACVDNTTGLFKTPASVAVVVRKEMVDYLKQRSQMYVTEAVGQGDDIANTVEEFSDEPTEIISGFVDDFASSKRNLFSRVSGWLSGESREDKIDDFAQEMETNVFWSIDRREAIAEILIMNVIPCEQKCSERIVRHDMDRHCITICPMKLVNCPFYQVGCHSAFPQCNLEKHCSECLRSHLMYVLQVLHKQEASVEELRRRVQLLEKTHTLSELSEALDVRSLTLVIKEQEAKMKKLERDLSNIRDNQKLAKNVK
;
A
#
# COMPACT_ATOMS: atom_id res chain seq x y z
N MET A 1 -32.41 -22.51 14.09
CA MET A 1 -33.31 -21.60 13.36
C MET A 1 -32.43 -20.73 12.52
N ASP A 2 -32.46 -20.93 11.21
CA ASP A 2 -31.42 -20.45 10.30
C ASP A 2 -31.38 -18.92 10.20
N VAL A 3 -30.22 -18.39 10.53
CA VAL A 3 -29.80 -17.00 10.36
C VAL A 3 -29.82 -16.69 8.86
N PRO A 4 -30.17 -15.46 8.43
CA PRO A 4 -29.98 -15.08 7.03
C PRO A 4 -28.51 -15.31 6.66
N GLN A 5 -28.28 -16.23 5.72
CA GLN A 5 -26.96 -16.51 5.19
C GLN A 5 -26.46 -15.22 4.55
N SER A 6 -25.40 -14.65 5.12
CA SER A 6 -24.75 -13.44 4.65
C SER A 6 -23.81 -13.81 3.50
N ASP A 7 -24.04 -13.21 2.34
CA ASP A 7 -23.18 -13.28 1.14
C ASP A 7 -21.90 -12.42 1.27
N CYS A 8 -21.50 -12.02 2.48
CA CYS A 8 -20.28 -11.22 2.66
C CYS A 8 -19.08 -12.22 2.65
N GLY A 9 -18.39 -12.30 1.50
CA GLY A 9 -17.42 -13.34 1.13
C GLY A 9 -16.19 -13.51 2.02
N PHE A 10 -15.58 -14.68 1.96
CA PHE A 10 -14.42 -15.10 2.75
C PHE A 10 -13.13 -15.07 1.90
N VAL A 11 -12.07 -14.42 2.39
CA VAL A 11 -10.74 -14.44 1.77
C VAL A 11 -9.75 -15.11 2.72
N LYS A 12 -8.97 -16.07 2.20
CA LYS A 12 -7.97 -16.84 2.98
C LYS A 12 -6.74 -16.01 3.30
N GLU A 13 -6.20 -16.25 4.49
CA GLU A 13 -5.00 -15.66 5.06
C GLU A 13 -3.73 -16.18 4.34
N SER A 14 -2.82 -15.28 3.97
CA SER A 14 -1.55 -15.58 3.29
C SER A 14 -0.43 -15.87 4.28
N GLU A 15 0.33 -16.94 4.05
CA GLU A 15 1.54 -17.32 4.82
C GLU A 15 2.57 -16.18 4.84
N LEU A 16 3.02 -15.81 6.04
CA LEU A 16 4.02 -14.76 6.25
C LEU A 16 5.42 -15.31 5.95
N LEU A 17 6.11 -14.73 4.96
CA LEU A 17 7.54 -14.95 4.74
C LEU A 17 8.32 -14.06 5.71
N PHE A 18 9.18 -14.65 6.53
CA PHE A 18 9.97 -13.91 7.52
C PHE A 18 11.15 -13.20 6.86
N HIS A 19 11.30 -11.89 7.09
CA HIS A 19 12.44 -11.10 6.63
C HIS A 19 13.66 -11.22 7.56
N CYS A 20 14.87 -11.19 6.99
CA CYS A 20 16.16 -11.26 7.71
C CYS A 20 16.98 -9.98 7.53
N ASN A 21 17.21 -9.24 8.63
CA ASN A 21 17.97 -7.98 8.64
C ASN A 21 19.39 -8.08 8.04
N GLN A 22 20.02 -9.25 8.07
CA GLN A 22 21.35 -9.43 7.48
C GLN A 22 21.29 -9.56 5.95
N CYS A 23 20.27 -10.25 5.44
CA CYS A 23 20.02 -10.36 4.00
C CYS A 23 19.68 -8.99 3.40
N ASP A 24 18.96 -8.14 4.13
CA ASP A 24 18.64 -6.78 3.69
C ASP A 24 19.90 -5.92 3.55
N LYS A 25 20.82 -5.99 4.53
CA LYS A 25 22.11 -5.29 4.46
C LYS A 25 23.01 -5.82 3.35
N GLU A 26 23.03 -7.14 3.16
CA GLU A 26 23.80 -7.75 2.08
C GLU A 26 23.29 -7.31 0.71
N LEU A 27 21.96 -7.26 0.52
CA LEU A 27 21.33 -6.79 -0.71
C LEU A 27 21.65 -5.31 -0.97
N VAL A 28 21.51 -4.44 0.03
CA VAL A 28 21.89 -3.02 -0.05
C VAL A 28 23.34 -2.87 -0.48
N ARG A 29 24.24 -3.64 0.14
CA ARG A 29 25.68 -3.60 -0.16
C ARG A 29 25.98 -4.11 -1.58
N LYS A 30 25.35 -5.19 -2.03
CA LYS A 30 25.50 -5.72 -3.40
C LYS A 30 25.11 -4.67 -4.44
N ILE A 31 23.94 -4.06 -4.28
CA ILE A 31 23.48 -3.02 -5.19
C ILE A 31 24.39 -1.78 -5.14
N ALA A 32 24.82 -1.37 -3.95
CA ALA A 32 25.78 -0.26 -3.80
C ALA A 32 27.11 -0.52 -4.51
N GLN A 33 27.57 -1.77 -4.57
CA GLN A 33 28.77 -2.17 -5.29
C GLN A 33 28.62 -2.03 -6.81
N LEU A 34 27.43 -2.27 -7.37
CA LEU A 34 27.16 -2.13 -8.81
C LEU A 34 27.22 -0.67 -9.31
N LEU A 35 26.90 0.30 -8.44
CA LEU A 35 26.76 1.70 -8.85
C LEU A 35 28.08 2.33 -9.35
N LEU A 36 29.22 1.96 -8.77
CA LEU A 36 30.50 2.61 -9.10
C LEU A 36 31.07 2.12 -10.44
N PRO A 37 31.13 0.81 -10.75
CA PRO A 37 31.51 0.34 -12.08
C PRO A 37 30.57 0.87 -13.18
N GLY A 38 29.26 0.96 -12.91
CA GLY A 38 28.29 1.55 -13.83
C GLY A 38 28.56 3.02 -14.11
N LEU A 39 28.88 3.80 -13.06
CA LEU A 39 29.28 5.19 -13.21
C LEU A 39 30.59 5.33 -14.00
N ALA A 40 31.59 4.51 -13.70
CA ALA A 40 32.88 4.53 -14.40
C ALA A 40 32.68 4.24 -15.90
N THR A 41 31.87 3.23 -16.22
CA THR A 41 31.48 2.89 -17.60
C THR A 41 30.84 4.08 -18.30
N ALA A 42 29.84 4.70 -17.68
CA ALA A 42 29.17 5.87 -18.22
C ALA A 42 30.11 7.08 -18.38
N CYS A 43 31.07 7.27 -17.48
CA CYS A 43 32.06 8.35 -17.58
C CYS A 43 33.00 8.15 -18.76
N VAL A 44 33.58 6.95 -18.89
CA VAL A 44 34.48 6.60 -20.00
C VAL A 44 33.76 6.75 -21.34
N ASP A 45 32.51 6.28 -21.44
CA ASP A 45 31.72 6.30 -22.67
C ASP A 45 31.20 7.72 -23.05
N ASN A 46 31.04 8.61 -22.07
CA ASN A 46 30.60 10.01 -22.29
C ASN A 46 31.75 10.95 -22.69
N THR A 47 33.00 10.66 -22.33
CA THR A 47 34.12 11.61 -22.51
C THR A 47 34.39 11.97 -23.98
N THR A 48 34.12 13.22 -24.34
CA THR A 48 34.48 13.83 -25.62
C THR A 48 35.59 14.87 -25.41
N GLY A 49 36.81 14.56 -25.87
CA GLY A 49 37.87 15.44 -26.39
C GLY A 49 38.25 16.79 -25.74
N LEU A 50 37.66 17.22 -24.62
CA LEU A 50 37.87 18.54 -24.02
C LEU A 50 38.27 18.40 -22.55
N PHE A 51 39.30 19.17 -22.17
CA PHE A 51 40.02 19.23 -20.89
C PHE A 51 39.13 19.20 -19.61
N LYS A 52 38.60 18.02 -19.25
CA LYS A 52 37.80 17.79 -18.03
C LYS A 52 38.41 16.71 -17.15
N THR A 53 38.94 17.06 -15.98
CA THR A 53 39.48 16.07 -15.02
C THR A 53 38.48 14.93 -14.75
N PRO A 54 38.95 13.69 -14.47
CA PRO A 54 38.10 12.55 -14.11
C PRO A 54 37.01 12.90 -13.09
N ALA A 55 37.39 13.61 -12.02
CA ALA A 55 36.46 14.09 -11.01
C ALA A 55 35.35 15.00 -11.55
N SER A 56 35.66 15.92 -12.48
CA SER A 56 34.67 16.83 -13.06
C SER A 56 33.63 16.13 -13.94
N VAL A 57 34.05 15.08 -14.68
CA VAL A 57 33.14 14.22 -15.45
C VAL A 57 32.27 13.39 -14.49
N ALA A 58 32.90 12.76 -13.51
CA ALA A 58 32.22 11.89 -12.55
C ALA A 58 31.15 12.63 -11.73
N VAL A 59 31.36 13.91 -11.35
CA VAL A 59 30.34 14.68 -10.60
C VAL A 59 29.04 14.83 -11.39
N VAL A 60 29.14 15.19 -12.68
CA VAL A 60 27.98 15.44 -13.53
C VAL A 60 27.28 14.12 -13.84
N VAL A 61 28.03 13.12 -14.30
CA VAL A 61 27.46 11.82 -14.69
C VAL A 61 26.84 11.11 -13.48
N ARG A 62 27.44 11.20 -12.29
CA ARG A 62 26.87 10.64 -11.05
C ARG A 62 25.50 11.23 -10.74
N LYS A 63 25.34 12.55 -10.89
CA LYS A 63 24.05 13.20 -10.65
C LYS A 63 23.00 12.69 -11.65
N GLU A 64 23.34 12.68 -12.93
CA GLU A 64 22.46 12.17 -13.99
C GLU A 64 22.06 10.70 -13.75
N MET A 65 23.03 9.87 -13.33
CA MET A 65 22.80 8.45 -13.02
C MET A 65 21.83 8.29 -11.85
N VAL A 66 22.06 9.00 -10.73
CA VAL A 66 21.20 8.91 -9.55
C VAL A 66 19.77 9.36 -9.86
N ASP A 67 19.63 10.46 -10.61
CA ASP A 67 18.32 10.99 -10.99
C ASP A 67 17.58 10.00 -11.91
N TYR A 68 18.28 9.44 -12.91
CA TYR A 68 17.74 8.42 -13.81
C TYR A 68 17.30 7.16 -13.04
N LEU A 69 18.17 6.59 -12.20
CA LEU A 69 17.88 5.34 -11.48
C LEU A 69 16.69 5.51 -10.53
N LYS A 70 16.59 6.65 -9.84
CA LYS A 70 15.43 6.95 -8.98
C LYS A 70 14.14 7.04 -9.77
N GLN A 71 14.16 7.73 -10.91
CA GLN A 71 12.99 7.84 -11.77
C GLN A 71 12.57 6.48 -12.35
N ARG A 72 13.52 5.72 -12.90
CA ARG A 72 13.27 4.43 -13.55
C ARG A 72 12.75 3.39 -12.56
N SER A 73 13.39 3.28 -11.40
CA SER A 73 12.95 2.37 -10.34
C SER A 73 11.56 2.74 -9.81
N GLN A 74 11.25 4.03 -9.64
CA GLN A 74 9.94 4.46 -9.16
C GLN A 74 8.78 4.03 -10.09
N MET A 75 9.03 3.96 -11.40
CA MET A 75 8.02 3.55 -12.38
C MET A 75 7.87 2.03 -12.49
N TYR A 76 8.84 1.25 -12.01
CA TYR A 76 8.90 -0.20 -12.18
C TYR A 76 7.64 -0.92 -11.69
N VAL A 77 7.22 -0.69 -10.44
CA VAL A 77 6.05 -1.35 -9.86
C VAL A 77 4.75 -0.92 -10.57
N THR A 78 4.64 0.34 -11.00
CA THR A 78 3.45 0.82 -11.72
C THR A 78 3.32 0.19 -13.11
N GLU A 79 4.45 0.02 -13.81
CA GLU A 79 4.50 -0.65 -15.11
C GLU A 79 4.18 -2.14 -15.01
N ALA A 80 4.72 -2.83 -13.99
CA ALA A 80 4.46 -4.24 -13.75
C ALA A 80 2.99 -4.53 -13.43
N VAL A 81 2.32 -3.67 -12.64
CA VAL A 81 0.90 -3.84 -12.31
C VAL A 81 -0.02 -3.54 -13.52
N GLY A 82 0.42 -2.71 -14.47
CA GLY A 82 -0.36 -2.36 -15.66
C GLY A 82 -0.36 -3.42 -16.78
N GLN A 83 0.47 -4.47 -16.67
CA GLN A 83 0.60 -5.52 -17.68
C GLN A 83 -0.17 -6.81 -17.35
N GLY A 84 -0.74 -6.94 -16.15
CA GLY A 84 -1.44 -8.15 -15.70
C GLY A 84 -2.96 -8.07 -15.82
N ASP A 85 -3.50 -8.42 -16.99
CA ASP A 85 -4.84 -9.03 -17.07
C ASP A 85 -4.71 -10.51 -16.61
N ASP A 86 -5.64 -10.98 -15.77
CA ASP A 86 -5.76 -12.32 -15.15
C ASP A 86 -5.04 -12.58 -13.80
N ILE A 87 -5.85 -12.46 -12.75
CA ILE A 87 -5.56 -12.58 -11.30
C ILE A 87 -5.12 -14.00 -10.86
N ALA A 88 -5.06 -14.98 -11.77
CA ALA A 88 -4.79 -16.39 -11.43
C ALA A 88 -3.34 -16.86 -11.67
N ASN A 89 -2.54 -16.15 -12.49
CA ASN A 89 -1.16 -16.55 -12.83
C ASN A 89 -0.06 -15.66 -12.23
N THR A 90 -0.41 -14.63 -11.45
CA THR A 90 0.51 -13.56 -11.02
C THR A 90 1.44 -13.93 -9.85
N VAL A 91 1.72 -15.21 -9.64
CA VAL A 91 2.72 -15.66 -8.64
C VAL A 91 4.12 -15.74 -9.28
N GLU A 92 4.22 -15.80 -10.61
CA GLU A 92 5.50 -16.01 -11.32
C GLU A 92 6.16 -14.75 -11.91
N GLU A 93 5.48 -13.59 -11.97
CA GLU A 93 5.95 -12.46 -12.80
C GLU A 93 6.84 -11.42 -12.07
N PHE A 94 7.09 -11.58 -10.78
CA PHE A 94 8.11 -10.79 -10.04
C PHE A 94 9.38 -11.60 -9.77
N SER A 95 9.69 -12.56 -10.66
CA SER A 95 10.80 -13.52 -10.48
C SER A 95 12.20 -12.90 -10.57
N ASP A 96 12.34 -11.64 -11.00
CA ASP A 96 13.66 -11.03 -11.14
C ASP A 96 14.19 -10.56 -9.78
N GLU A 97 15.39 -11.04 -9.43
CA GLU A 97 16.08 -10.61 -8.21
C GLU A 97 16.30 -9.08 -8.26
N PRO A 98 16.06 -8.32 -7.18
CA PRO A 98 16.25 -6.86 -7.17
C PRO A 98 17.61 -6.38 -7.68
N THR A 99 18.64 -7.20 -7.50
CA THR A 99 20.00 -6.98 -8.02
C THR A 99 20.01 -6.93 -9.56
N GLU A 100 19.32 -7.84 -10.24
CA GLU A 100 19.25 -7.93 -11.71
C GLU A 100 18.41 -6.80 -12.31
N ILE A 101 17.32 -6.42 -11.64
CA ILE A 101 16.49 -5.29 -12.08
C ILE A 101 17.33 -4.00 -12.06
N ILE A 102 18.05 -3.77 -10.97
CA ILE A 102 18.83 -2.55 -10.79
C ILE A 102 20.10 -2.58 -11.66
N SER A 103 20.75 -3.73 -11.86
CA SER A 103 21.86 -3.85 -12.80
C SER A 103 21.42 -3.49 -14.22
N GLY A 104 20.26 -3.98 -14.67
CA GLY A 104 19.66 -3.60 -15.95
C GLY A 104 19.48 -2.09 -16.10
N PHE A 105 18.97 -1.40 -15.08
CA PHE A 105 18.86 0.06 -15.12
C PHE A 105 20.22 0.78 -15.18
N VAL A 106 21.22 0.25 -14.49
CA VAL A 106 22.59 0.79 -14.53
C VAL A 106 23.18 0.64 -15.94
N ASP A 107 22.98 -0.52 -16.56
CA ASP A 107 23.47 -0.82 -17.91
C ASP A 107 22.75 0.00 -18.98
N ASP A 108 21.44 0.20 -18.85
CA ASP A 108 20.65 1.08 -19.72
C ASP A 108 21.15 2.53 -19.63
N PHE A 109 21.41 3.01 -18.41
CA PHE A 109 21.97 4.34 -18.21
C PHE A 109 23.36 4.46 -18.85
N ALA A 110 24.27 3.51 -18.59
CA ALA A 110 25.61 3.53 -19.16
C ALA A 110 25.57 3.50 -20.70
N SER A 111 24.70 2.65 -21.26
CA SER A 111 24.47 2.55 -22.71
C SER A 111 23.95 3.86 -23.31
N SER A 112 23.09 4.59 -22.59
CA SER A 112 22.58 5.90 -23.03
C SER A 112 23.66 6.99 -23.15
N LYS A 113 24.83 6.78 -22.52
CA LYS A 113 25.97 7.71 -22.54
C LYS A 113 27.00 7.40 -23.62
N ARG A 114 26.85 6.28 -24.34
CA ARG A 114 27.75 5.90 -25.45
C ARG A 114 27.64 6.90 -26.60
N ASN A 115 28.68 7.67 -26.81
CA ASN A 115 28.79 8.55 -27.98
C ASN A 115 29.37 7.80 -29.20
N LEU A 116 28.69 7.87 -30.35
CA LEU A 116 29.11 7.26 -31.64
C LEU A 116 30.39 7.87 -32.26
N PHE A 117 30.98 8.90 -31.64
CA PHE A 117 32.18 9.61 -32.11
C PHE A 117 33.35 9.59 -31.11
N SER A 118 33.42 8.59 -30.21
CA SER A 118 34.44 8.51 -29.16
C SER A 118 35.85 8.16 -29.70
N ARG A 119 36.57 9.15 -30.23
CA ARG A 119 38.01 9.05 -30.44
C ARG A 119 38.73 9.28 -29.11
N VAL A 120 38.80 8.24 -28.29
CA VAL A 120 39.53 8.24 -27.01
C VAL A 120 41.00 7.92 -27.27
N SER A 121 41.80 8.93 -27.61
CA SER A 121 43.26 8.81 -27.62
C SER A 121 43.86 9.71 -26.56
N GLY A 122 44.27 9.12 -25.43
CA GLY A 122 45.33 9.68 -24.58
C GLY A 122 44.96 10.16 -23.17
N TRP A 123 44.26 9.38 -22.35
CA TRP A 123 44.10 9.76 -20.92
C TRP A 123 44.35 8.64 -19.90
N LEU A 124 44.36 7.36 -20.27
CA LEU A 124 44.49 6.26 -19.32
C LEU A 124 45.52 5.26 -19.82
N SER A 125 46.24 4.63 -18.88
CA SER A 125 47.35 3.72 -19.17
C SER A 125 46.86 2.40 -19.78
N GLY A 126 45.60 2.03 -19.53
CA GLY A 126 44.95 0.89 -20.16
C GLY A 126 44.81 1.00 -21.68
N GLU A 127 45.20 -0.07 -22.38
CA GLU A 127 45.08 -0.15 -23.84
C GLU A 127 43.64 -0.49 -24.28
N SER A 128 42.91 -1.28 -23.47
CA SER A 128 41.51 -1.65 -23.71
C SER A 128 40.52 -0.64 -23.14
N ARG A 129 39.23 -0.78 -23.46
CA ARG A 129 38.16 0.04 -22.86
C ARG A 129 37.92 -0.38 -21.41
N GLU A 130 38.05 -1.67 -21.14
CA GLU A 130 37.81 -2.30 -19.85
C GLU A 130 38.85 -1.84 -18.83
N ASP A 131 40.14 -1.83 -19.21
CA ASP A 131 41.22 -1.31 -18.36
C ASP A 131 40.99 0.15 -17.97
N LYS A 132 40.42 0.95 -18.89
CA LYS A 132 40.10 2.36 -18.63
C LYS A 132 38.96 2.53 -17.64
N ILE A 133 37.97 1.63 -17.68
CA ILE A 133 36.87 1.63 -16.72
C ILE A 133 37.41 1.27 -15.34
N ASP A 134 38.27 0.25 -15.25
CA ASP A 134 38.89 -0.20 -14.01
C ASP A 134 39.80 0.87 -13.41
N ASP A 135 40.67 1.49 -14.21
CA ASP A 135 41.52 2.62 -13.78
C ASP A 135 40.68 3.77 -13.22
N PHE A 136 39.57 4.12 -13.90
CA PHE A 136 38.69 5.21 -13.49
C PHE A 136 37.90 4.87 -12.21
N ALA A 137 37.41 3.64 -12.09
CA ALA A 137 36.74 3.16 -10.88
C ALA A 137 37.71 3.16 -9.69
N GLN A 138 38.93 2.65 -9.87
CA GLN A 138 39.97 2.61 -8.85
C GLN A 138 40.39 4.01 -8.39
N GLU A 139 40.50 4.98 -9.30
CA GLU A 139 40.76 6.39 -8.96
C GLU A 139 39.64 6.96 -8.09
N MET A 140 38.37 6.69 -8.43
CA MET A 140 37.22 7.13 -7.63
C MET A 140 37.20 6.49 -6.23
N GLU A 141 37.56 5.21 -6.10
CA GLU A 141 37.64 4.53 -4.80
C GLU A 141 38.76 5.09 -3.93
N THR A 142 39.95 5.24 -4.51
CA THR A 142 41.14 5.74 -3.81
C THR A 142 40.91 7.16 -3.27
N ASN A 143 40.20 7.99 -4.04
CA ASN A 143 39.85 9.35 -3.65
C ASN A 143 38.55 9.47 -2.82
N VAL A 144 37.89 8.34 -2.51
CA VAL A 144 36.60 8.30 -1.79
C VAL A 144 35.55 9.21 -2.45
N PHE A 145 35.60 9.31 -3.78
CA PHE A 145 34.74 10.20 -4.57
C PHE A 145 33.25 9.91 -4.32
N TRP A 146 32.91 8.64 -4.25
CA TRP A 146 31.56 8.15 -3.93
C TRP A 146 31.65 7.02 -2.91
N SER A 147 31.70 7.40 -1.63
CA SER A 147 31.80 6.47 -0.51
C SER A 147 30.71 5.39 -0.54
N ILE A 148 31.02 4.22 0.02
CA ILE A 148 30.07 3.11 0.10
C ILE A 148 28.78 3.52 0.81
N ASP A 149 28.85 4.25 1.93
CA ASP A 149 27.66 4.74 2.66
C ASP A 149 26.73 5.59 1.78
N ARG A 150 27.32 6.42 0.90
CA ARG A 150 26.54 7.22 -0.05
C ARG A 150 25.93 6.38 -1.16
N ARG A 151 26.56 5.27 -1.53
CA ARG A 151 26.03 4.30 -2.51
C ARG A 151 24.92 3.45 -1.88
N GLU A 152 25.08 3.02 -0.63
CA GLU A 152 24.08 2.30 0.15
C GLU A 152 22.80 3.13 0.34
N ALA A 153 22.91 4.43 0.64
CA ALA A 153 21.75 5.31 0.72
C ALA A 153 20.97 5.43 -0.61
N ILE A 154 21.65 5.32 -1.76
CA ILE A 154 20.96 5.26 -3.05
C ILE A 154 20.35 3.88 -3.25
N ALA A 155 21.09 2.80 -2.96
CA ALA A 155 20.61 1.43 -3.06
C ALA A 155 19.32 1.20 -2.25
N GLU A 156 19.22 1.71 -1.02
CA GLU A 156 18.00 1.65 -0.20
C GLU A 156 16.78 2.25 -0.91
N ILE A 157 16.96 3.41 -1.56
CA ILE A 157 15.88 4.07 -2.33
C ILE A 157 15.49 3.21 -3.53
N LEU A 158 16.46 2.65 -4.26
CA LEU A 158 16.19 1.81 -5.43
C LEU A 158 15.45 0.53 -5.04
N ILE A 159 15.90 -0.14 -3.97
CA ILE A 159 15.27 -1.34 -3.43
C ILE A 159 13.82 -1.05 -3.02
N MET A 160 13.59 0.04 -2.29
CA MET A 160 12.24 0.47 -1.88
C MET A 160 11.31 0.74 -3.07
N ASN A 161 11.87 1.13 -4.22
CA ASN A 161 11.09 1.41 -5.42
C ASN A 161 10.79 0.15 -6.26
N VAL A 162 11.67 -0.86 -6.27
CA VAL A 162 11.51 -2.06 -7.10
C VAL A 162 10.85 -3.23 -6.35
N ILE A 163 10.86 -3.22 -5.01
CA ILE A 163 10.20 -4.24 -4.20
C ILE A 163 8.81 -3.71 -3.79
N PRO A 164 7.72 -4.28 -4.33
CA PRO A 164 6.37 -3.91 -3.91
C PRO A 164 6.05 -4.43 -2.50
N CYS A 165 5.02 -3.85 -1.89
CA CYS A 165 4.43 -4.39 -0.67
C CYS A 165 3.94 -5.85 -0.91
N GLU A 166 4.17 -6.76 0.04
CA GLU A 166 3.73 -8.15 -0.06
C GLU A 166 2.20 -8.28 -0.17
N GLN A 167 1.49 -7.34 0.46
CA GLN A 167 0.03 -7.22 0.38
C GLN A 167 -0.43 -6.36 -0.82
N LYS A 168 0.50 -6.02 -1.74
CA LYS A 168 0.27 -5.28 -2.99
C LYS A 168 -0.43 -3.92 -2.80
N CYS A 169 -0.17 -3.25 -1.68
CA CYS A 169 -0.59 -1.85 -1.51
C CYS A 169 0.29 -0.90 -2.33
N SER A 170 -0.16 0.35 -2.52
CA SER A 170 0.54 1.36 -3.32
C SER A 170 1.65 2.10 -2.55
N GLU A 171 1.89 1.76 -1.29
CA GLU A 171 2.93 2.40 -0.49
C GLU A 171 4.32 1.84 -0.81
N ARG A 172 5.33 2.71 -0.74
CA ARG A 172 6.74 2.35 -0.86
C ARG A 172 7.32 2.13 0.52
N ILE A 173 7.74 0.90 0.79
CA ILE A 173 8.12 0.46 2.13
C ILE A 173 9.59 0.06 2.11
N VAL A 174 10.34 0.56 3.10
CA VAL A 174 11.72 0.09 3.28
C VAL A 174 11.66 -1.38 3.66
N ARG A 175 12.48 -2.21 3.02
CA ARG A 175 12.42 -3.68 3.13
C ARG A 175 12.36 -4.20 4.57
N HIS A 176 13.21 -3.69 5.47
CA HIS A 176 13.23 -4.11 6.88
C HIS A 176 11.98 -3.72 7.68
N ASP A 177 11.17 -2.80 7.16
CA ASP A 177 9.90 -2.37 7.73
C ASP A 177 8.69 -3.08 7.10
N MET A 178 8.87 -3.94 6.10
CA MET A 178 7.80 -4.60 5.34
C MET A 178 6.86 -5.40 6.25
N ASP A 179 7.41 -6.32 7.05
CA ASP A 179 6.63 -7.14 7.98
C ASP A 179 5.84 -6.26 8.96
N ARG A 180 6.49 -5.23 9.52
CA ARG A 180 5.83 -4.29 10.44
C ARG A 180 4.70 -3.56 9.73
N HIS A 181 4.92 -3.08 8.52
CA HIS A 181 3.90 -2.43 7.70
C HIS A 181 2.70 -3.35 7.47
N CYS A 182 2.93 -4.56 6.93
CA CYS A 182 1.88 -5.54 6.60
C CYS A 182 1.04 -5.96 7.82
N ILE A 183 1.63 -5.98 9.02
CA ILE A 183 0.94 -6.37 10.25
C ILE A 183 0.25 -5.19 10.95
N THR A 184 0.69 -3.95 10.74
CA THR A 184 0.19 -2.81 11.55
C THR A 184 -0.62 -1.81 10.76
N ILE A 185 -0.04 -1.21 9.72
CA ILE A 185 -0.55 0.01 9.08
C ILE A 185 -0.93 -0.19 7.61
N CYS A 186 -0.63 -1.35 7.02
CA CYS A 186 -0.92 -1.58 5.62
C CYS A 186 -2.42 -1.46 5.34
N PRO A 187 -2.86 -0.64 4.38
CA PRO A 187 -4.28 -0.52 4.02
C PRO A 187 -4.85 -1.83 3.47
N MET A 188 -3.99 -2.71 2.94
CA MET A 188 -4.37 -4.02 2.39
C MET A 188 -4.36 -5.14 3.44
N LYS A 189 -3.93 -4.85 4.68
CA LYS A 189 -3.98 -5.80 5.79
C LYS A 189 -5.40 -6.32 5.97
N LEU A 190 -5.54 -7.65 6.04
CA LEU A 190 -6.82 -8.27 6.35
C LEU A 190 -7.21 -7.98 7.81
N VAL A 191 -8.43 -7.49 7.99
CA VAL A 191 -9.05 -7.28 9.29
C VAL A 191 -10.39 -7.98 9.34
N ASN A 192 -10.72 -8.52 10.51
CA ASN A 192 -12.07 -8.99 10.78
C ASN A 192 -13.03 -7.79 10.89
N CYS A 193 -14.26 -7.98 10.42
CA CYS A 193 -15.32 -7.00 10.63
C CYS A 193 -15.45 -6.63 12.12
N PRO A 194 -15.59 -5.34 12.50
CA PRO A 194 -15.82 -4.95 13.90
C PRO A 194 -17.07 -5.58 14.52
N PHE A 195 -18.00 -6.09 13.70
CA PHE A 195 -19.19 -6.84 14.11
C PHE A 195 -18.97 -8.36 14.20
N TYR A 196 -17.72 -8.84 14.19
CA TYR A 196 -17.38 -10.27 14.25
C TYR A 196 -18.00 -10.98 15.44
N GLN A 197 -17.88 -10.40 16.64
CA GLN A 197 -18.37 -11.00 17.89
C GLN A 197 -19.90 -11.11 17.96
N VAL A 198 -20.62 -10.39 17.10
CA VAL A 198 -22.09 -10.41 17.06
C VAL A 198 -22.65 -11.15 15.85
N GLY A 199 -21.80 -11.68 14.97
CA GLY A 199 -22.20 -12.61 13.90
C GLY A 199 -21.65 -12.33 12.50
N CYS A 200 -20.95 -11.21 12.28
CA CYS A 200 -20.37 -10.89 10.97
C CYS A 200 -18.95 -11.47 10.82
N HIS A 201 -18.83 -12.69 10.29
CA HIS A 201 -17.54 -13.39 10.14
C HIS A 201 -16.74 -12.97 8.89
N SER A 202 -16.97 -11.78 8.35
CA SER A 202 -16.27 -11.28 7.16
C SER A 202 -14.85 -10.84 7.52
N ALA A 203 -13.90 -11.10 6.60
CA ALA A 203 -12.54 -10.59 6.66
C ALA A 203 -12.19 -9.93 5.31
N PHE A 204 -11.60 -8.74 5.35
CA PHE A 204 -11.34 -7.93 4.16
C PHE A 204 -10.17 -6.95 4.38
N PRO A 205 -9.59 -6.37 3.31
CA PRO A 205 -8.60 -5.32 3.42
C PRO A 205 -9.08 -4.15 4.28
N GLN A 206 -8.24 -3.63 5.17
CA GLN A 206 -8.57 -2.53 6.09
C GLN A 206 -9.17 -1.31 5.36
N CYS A 207 -8.70 -0.97 4.17
CA CYS A 207 -9.23 0.12 3.36
C CYS A 207 -10.70 -0.06 2.92
N ASN A 208 -11.23 -1.29 2.96
CA ASN A 208 -12.61 -1.61 2.58
C ASN A 208 -13.59 -1.57 3.76
N LEU A 209 -13.15 -1.21 4.97
CA LEU A 209 -13.98 -1.22 6.17
C LEU A 209 -15.28 -0.42 6.01
N GLU A 210 -15.18 0.84 5.61
CA GLU A 210 -16.34 1.72 5.46
C GLU A 210 -17.32 1.18 4.41
N LYS A 211 -16.79 0.75 3.26
CA LYS A 211 -17.58 0.15 2.19
C LYS A 211 -18.33 -1.08 2.67
N HIS A 212 -17.65 -2.02 3.33
CA HIS A 212 -18.27 -3.21 3.89
C HIS A 212 -19.35 -2.86 4.93
N CYS A 213 -19.05 -1.96 5.86
CA CYS A 213 -20.00 -1.55 6.90
C CYS A 213 -21.26 -0.91 6.32
N SER A 214 -21.13 -0.11 5.26
CA SER A 214 -22.26 0.47 4.53
C SER A 214 -23.07 -0.58 3.77
N GLU A 215 -22.41 -1.49 3.04
CA GLU A 215 -23.08 -2.52 2.22
C GLU A 215 -23.77 -3.60 3.09
N CYS A 216 -23.12 -4.06 4.17
CA CYS A 216 -23.66 -5.05 5.10
C CYS A 216 -24.40 -4.37 6.30
N LEU A 217 -24.74 -3.06 6.25
CA LEU A 217 -25.36 -2.28 7.34
C LEU A 217 -26.63 -2.92 7.90
N ARG A 218 -27.54 -3.36 7.02
CA ARG A 218 -28.80 -4.00 7.41
C ARG A 218 -28.56 -5.25 8.25
N SER A 219 -27.56 -6.05 7.89
CA SER A 219 -27.16 -7.25 8.64
C SER A 219 -26.52 -6.87 9.98
N HIS A 220 -25.67 -5.85 10.01
CA HIS A 220 -25.08 -5.32 11.24
C HIS A 220 -26.15 -4.82 12.24
N LEU A 221 -27.16 -4.10 11.76
CA LEU A 221 -28.32 -3.69 12.57
C LEU A 221 -29.05 -4.91 13.17
N MET A 222 -29.25 -5.95 12.36
CA MET A 222 -29.89 -7.19 12.82
C MET A 222 -29.09 -7.85 13.95
N TYR A 223 -27.78 -8.03 13.76
CA TYR A 223 -26.91 -8.63 14.77
C TYR A 223 -26.89 -7.82 16.07
N VAL A 224 -26.76 -6.49 16.00
CA VAL A 224 -26.75 -5.64 17.18
C VAL A 224 -28.11 -5.65 17.89
N LEU A 225 -29.23 -5.56 17.16
CA LEU A 225 -30.56 -5.63 17.77
C LEU A 225 -30.85 -6.98 18.44
N GLN A 226 -30.38 -8.09 17.86
CA GLN A 226 -30.48 -9.42 18.48
C GLN A 226 -29.77 -9.46 19.84
N VAL A 227 -28.58 -8.87 19.93
CA VAL A 227 -27.82 -8.78 21.19
C VAL A 227 -28.50 -7.84 22.18
N LEU A 228 -29.02 -6.69 21.73
CA LEU A 228 -29.63 -5.69 22.60
C LEU A 228 -30.96 -6.15 23.22
N HIS A 229 -31.82 -6.79 22.44
CA HIS A 229 -33.16 -7.16 22.88
C HIS A 229 -33.24 -8.59 23.43
N LYS A 230 -32.11 -9.31 23.44
CA LYS A 230 -32.00 -10.73 23.82
C LYS A 230 -32.98 -11.61 23.02
N GLN A 231 -32.94 -12.93 23.21
CA GLN A 231 -33.79 -13.89 22.47
C GLN A 231 -35.32 -13.74 22.73
N GLU A 232 -35.76 -12.70 23.43
CA GLU A 232 -37.16 -12.41 23.73
C GLU A 232 -37.92 -11.81 22.53
N ALA A 233 -37.22 -11.17 21.59
CA ALA A 233 -37.81 -10.60 20.39
C ALA A 233 -37.82 -11.61 19.22
N SER A 234 -38.95 -11.77 18.53
CA SER A 234 -39.00 -12.59 17.32
C SER A 234 -38.19 -11.95 16.18
N VAL A 235 -37.71 -12.78 15.24
CA VAL A 235 -36.96 -12.31 14.07
C VAL A 235 -37.78 -11.29 13.26
N GLU A 236 -39.09 -11.49 13.16
CA GLU A 236 -40.00 -10.57 12.49
C GLU A 236 -40.05 -9.21 13.17
N GLU A 237 -40.06 -9.18 14.51
CA GLU A 237 -40.04 -7.93 15.28
C GLU A 237 -38.73 -7.17 15.05
N LEU A 238 -37.60 -7.88 15.05
CA LEU A 238 -36.30 -7.28 14.76
C LEU A 238 -36.25 -6.73 13.32
N ARG A 239 -36.80 -7.45 12.33
CA ARG A 239 -36.90 -6.96 10.94
C ARG A 239 -37.72 -5.69 10.83
N ARG A 240 -38.84 -5.57 11.56
CA ARG A 240 -39.65 -4.34 11.58
C ARG A 240 -38.86 -3.17 12.16
N ARG A 241 -38.10 -3.41 13.22
CA ARG A 241 -37.24 -2.37 13.82
C ARG A 241 -36.16 -1.90 12.87
N VAL A 242 -35.49 -2.81 12.17
CA VAL A 242 -34.52 -2.46 11.12
C VAL A 242 -35.17 -1.61 10.04
N GLN A 243 -36.34 -2.00 9.53
CA GLN A 243 -37.08 -1.22 8.52
C GLN A 243 -37.45 0.18 9.02
N LEU A 244 -37.76 0.33 10.32
CA LEU A 244 -38.07 1.62 10.91
C LEU A 244 -36.82 2.50 11.00
N LEU A 245 -35.69 1.93 11.46
CA LEU A 245 -34.40 2.62 11.52
C LEU A 245 -33.93 3.07 10.11
N GLU A 246 -34.07 2.22 9.10
CA GLU A 246 -33.71 2.54 7.71
C GLU A 246 -34.52 3.71 7.13
N LYS A 247 -35.77 3.88 7.57
CA LYS A 247 -36.68 4.95 7.11
C LYS A 247 -36.50 6.27 7.84
N THR A 248 -35.65 6.31 8.86
CA THR A 248 -35.43 7.53 9.63
C THR A 248 -34.37 8.42 8.97
N HIS A 249 -34.41 9.73 9.20
CA HIS A 249 -33.44 10.69 8.66
C HIS A 249 -31.99 10.47 9.14
N THR A 250 -31.75 9.46 9.99
CA THR A 250 -30.46 9.14 10.60
C THR A 250 -29.74 7.98 9.90
N LEU A 251 -30.14 7.61 8.68
CA LEU A 251 -29.46 6.55 7.92
C LEU A 251 -27.96 6.84 7.73
N SER A 252 -27.59 8.11 7.54
CA SER A 252 -26.18 8.56 7.49
C SER A 252 -25.44 8.24 8.80
N GLU A 253 -26.03 8.62 9.94
CA GLU A 253 -25.46 8.37 11.28
C GLU A 253 -25.30 6.85 11.55
N LEU A 254 -26.23 6.03 11.05
CA LEU A 254 -26.14 4.57 11.16
C LEU A 254 -25.03 4.00 10.27
N SER A 255 -24.83 4.53 9.06
CA SER A 255 -23.76 4.08 8.16
C SER A 255 -22.36 4.49 8.62
N GLU A 256 -22.24 5.61 9.33
CA GLU A 256 -20.98 6.10 9.89
C GLU A 256 -20.55 5.33 11.16
N ALA A 257 -21.44 4.55 11.76
CA ALA A 257 -21.15 3.74 12.94
C ALA A 257 -20.46 2.42 12.56
N LEU A 258 -19.13 2.45 12.50
CA LEU A 258 -18.30 1.34 12.00
C LEU A 258 -18.03 0.21 13.01
N ASP A 259 -18.58 0.28 14.22
CA ASP A 259 -18.39 -0.74 15.26
C ASP A 259 -19.64 -0.98 16.12
N VAL A 260 -19.65 -2.10 16.84
CA VAL A 260 -20.77 -2.54 17.68
C VAL A 260 -21.17 -1.49 18.72
N ARG A 261 -20.20 -0.83 19.36
CA ARG A 261 -20.45 0.15 20.42
C ARG A 261 -21.08 1.41 19.83
N SER A 262 -20.48 1.95 18.78
CA SER A 262 -20.97 3.13 18.08
C SER A 262 -22.38 2.90 17.53
N LEU A 263 -22.61 1.76 16.85
CA LEU A 263 -23.92 1.44 16.30
C LEU A 263 -24.98 1.24 17.40
N THR A 264 -24.60 0.62 18.51
CA THR A 264 -25.47 0.49 19.69
C THR A 264 -25.93 1.83 20.24
N LEU A 265 -25.04 2.82 20.31
CA LEU A 265 -25.39 4.15 20.81
C LEU A 265 -26.41 4.84 19.89
N VAL A 266 -26.17 4.82 18.58
CA VAL A 266 -27.08 5.41 17.59
C VAL A 266 -28.45 4.73 17.62
N ILE A 267 -28.49 3.39 17.67
CA ILE A 267 -29.75 2.63 17.78
C ILE A 267 -30.53 3.04 19.04
N LYS A 268 -29.88 3.09 20.20
CA LYS A 268 -30.54 3.44 21.47
C LYS A 268 -31.08 4.87 21.47
N GLU A 269 -30.30 5.82 20.94
CA GLU A 269 -30.76 7.19 20.80
C GLU A 269 -31.99 7.27 19.90
N GLN A 270 -31.98 6.55 18.78
CA GLN A 270 -33.08 6.55 17.84
C GLN A 270 -34.33 5.86 18.42
N GLU A 271 -34.19 4.73 19.12
CA GLU A 271 -35.28 4.10 19.85
C GLU A 271 -35.91 5.04 20.90
N ALA A 272 -35.10 5.85 21.59
CA ALA A 272 -35.59 6.84 22.54
C ALA A 272 -36.34 7.99 21.86
N LYS A 273 -35.85 8.49 20.72
CA LYS A 273 -36.52 9.50 19.89
C LYS A 273 -37.87 9.00 19.39
N MET A 274 -37.93 7.76 18.89
CA MET A 274 -39.17 7.13 18.42
C MET A 274 -40.19 6.98 19.55
N LYS A 275 -39.80 6.46 20.71
CA LYS A 275 -40.67 6.34 21.91
C LYS A 275 -41.17 7.70 22.41
N LYS A 276 -40.39 8.78 22.24
CA LYS A 276 -40.85 10.14 22.58
C LYS A 276 -41.91 10.60 21.59
N LEU A 277 -41.67 10.47 20.29
CA LEU A 277 -42.63 10.83 19.24
C LEU A 277 -43.96 10.08 19.39
N GLU A 278 -43.92 8.78 19.68
CA GLU A 278 -45.12 7.96 19.89
C GLU A 278 -45.97 8.47 21.06
N ARG A 279 -45.34 8.85 22.18
CA ARG A 279 -46.03 9.43 23.34
C ARG A 279 -46.65 10.79 23.00
N ASP A 280 -45.91 11.65 22.31
CA ASP A 280 -46.40 12.98 21.93
C ASP A 280 -47.60 12.88 20.97
N LEU A 281 -47.56 11.95 20.01
CA LEU A 281 -48.68 11.69 19.09
C LEU A 281 -49.92 11.13 19.80
N SER A 282 -49.74 10.23 20.79
CA SER A 282 -50.85 9.72 21.59
C SER A 282 -51.53 10.86 22.37
N ASN A 283 -50.74 11.71 23.02
CA ASN A 283 -51.25 12.86 23.77
C ASN A 283 -52.03 13.83 22.87
N ILE A 284 -51.55 14.11 21.65
CA ILE A 284 -52.27 14.95 20.68
C ILE A 284 -53.61 14.31 20.28
N ARG A 285 -53.62 13.00 19.99
CA ARG A 285 -54.84 12.29 19.60
C ARG A 285 -55.89 12.31 20.71
N ASP A 286 -55.48 12.13 21.96
CA ASP A 286 -56.40 12.13 23.10
C ASP A 286 -56.94 13.54 23.39
N ASN A 287 -56.11 14.57 23.28
CA ASN A 287 -56.54 15.97 23.35
C ASN A 287 -57.53 16.35 22.23
N GLN A 288 -57.34 15.84 21.01
CA GLN A 288 -58.28 16.05 19.91
C GLN A 288 -59.63 15.34 20.12
N LYS A 289 -59.65 14.17 20.75
CA LYS A 289 -60.90 13.49 21.14
C LYS A 289 -61.65 14.28 22.22
N LEU A 290 -60.93 14.77 23.24
CA LEU A 290 -61.51 15.62 24.28
C LEU A 290 -62.11 16.91 23.69
N ALA A 291 -61.40 17.57 22.77
CA ALA A 291 -61.90 18.78 22.11
C ALA A 291 -63.13 18.55 21.21
N LYS A 292 -63.30 17.34 20.66
CA LYS A 292 -64.49 16.95 19.86
C LYS A 292 -65.71 16.58 20.71
N ASN A 293 -65.52 16.18 21.97
CA ASN A 293 -66.60 15.82 22.89
C ASN A 293 -67.15 17.02 23.69
N VAL A 294 -66.58 18.22 23.52
CA VAL A 294 -67.00 19.46 24.20
C VAL A 294 -67.80 20.40 23.27
N LYS A 295 -68.10 19.95 22.04
CA LYS A 295 -69.05 20.59 21.11
C LYS A 295 -70.29 19.74 20.93
#